data_AF-A0A3C1XVL3-F1
#
_entry.id   AF-A0A3C1XVL3-F1
#
_cell.length_a   1.000
_cell.length_b   1.000
_cell.length_c   1.000
_cell.angle_alpha   90.00
_cell.angle_beta   90.00
_cell.angle_gamma   90.00
#
_symmetry.space_group_name_H-M   'P 1'
#
loop_
_entity.id
_entity.type
_entity.pdbx_description
1 polymer ?
#
loop_
_entity_poly.entity_id
_entity_poly.type
_entity_poly.pdbx_seq_one_letter_code
_entity_poly.pdbx_strand_id
1 'polypeptide(L)' 'MGVIMGSSSDWEVMKHAVTMLEDFGVAYEARVISAHRMPQDMAEYGAAAHQRGLRGI' A
#
# COMPACT_ATOMS: atom_id res chain seq x y z
N MET A 1 0.47 8.34 0.08
CA MET A 1 0.27 7.27 -0.93
C MET A 1 0.20 5.93 -0.23
N GLY A 2 -0.72 5.06 -0.62
CA GLY A 2 -0.70 3.67 -0.16
C GLY A 2 0.16 2.82 -1.10
N VAL A 3 0.95 1.89 -0.56
CA VAL A 3 1.67 0.87 -1.33
C VAL A 3 1.29 -0.47 -0.74
N ILE A 4 0.39 -1.20 -1.42
CA ILE A 4 -0.10 -2.49 -0.93
C ILE A 4 0.50 -3.64 -1.72
N MET A 5 0.73 -4.76 -1.05
CA MET A 5 1.25 -5.98 -1.66
C MET A 5 0.58 -7.23 -1.10
N GLY A 6 0.44 -8.27 -1.92
CA GLY A 6 -0.28 -9.47 -1.54
C GLY A 6 0.54 -10.40 -0.65
N SER A 7 1.87 -10.28 -0.68
CA SER A 7 2.84 -11.09 0.04
C SER A 7 4.06 -10.26 0.43
N SER A 8 4.74 -10.62 1.53
CA SER A 8 6.04 -10.03 1.87
C SER A 8 7.13 -10.35 0.83
N SER A 9 6.96 -11.43 0.06
CA SER A 9 7.85 -11.76 -1.07
C SER A 9 7.82 -10.72 -2.18
N ASP A 10 6.75 -9.93 -2.29
CA ASP A 10 6.60 -8.88 -3.32
C ASP A 10 7.48 -7.65 -3.00
N TRP A 11 8.02 -7.56 -1.79
CA TRP A 11 8.78 -6.40 -1.31
C TRP A 11 9.96 -6.05 -2.22
N GLU A 12 10.65 -7.04 -2.75
CA GLU A 12 11.80 -6.81 -3.64
C GLU A 12 11.43 -6.01 -4.89
N VAL A 13 10.19 -6.10 -5.37
CA VAL A 13 9.67 -5.30 -6.47
C VAL A 13 9.06 -3.99 -5.95
N MET A 14 8.23 -4.08 -4.91
CA MET A 14 7.44 -2.93 -4.42
C MET A 14 8.31 -1.84 -3.79
N LYS A 15 9.51 -2.17 -3.27
CA LYS A 15 10.44 -1.18 -2.73
C LYS A 15 10.86 -0.12 -3.74
N HIS A 16 10.82 -0.40 -5.04
CA HIS A 16 11.14 0.58 -6.07
C HIS A 16 10.13 1.74 -6.12
N ALA A 17 8.84 1.46 -5.87
CA ALA A 17 7.82 2.50 -5.76
C ALA A 17 8.03 3.36 -4.51
N VAL A 18 8.39 2.73 -3.39
CA VAL A 18 8.73 3.40 -2.14
C VAL A 18 9.93 4.34 -2.32
N THR A 19 11.03 3.86 -2.92
CA THR A 19 12.21 4.69 -3.18
C THR A 19 11.87 5.93 -4.00
N MET A 20 11.04 5.81 -5.04
CA MET A 20 10.58 6.99 -5.80
C MET A 20 9.78 7.96 -4.92
N LEU A 21 8.88 7.47 -4.08
CA LEU A 21 8.11 8.34 -3.17
C LEU A 21 9.02 9.06 -2.17
N GLU A 22 10.06 8.39 -1.66
CA GLU A 22 11.08 8.96 -0.78
C GLU A 22 11.89 10.06 -1.48
N ASP A 23 12.37 9.81 -2.71
CA ASP A 23 13.14 10.76 -3.50
C ASP A 23 12.36 12.07 -3.77
N PHE A 24 11.04 11.96 -3.93
CA PHE A 24 10.16 13.12 -4.11
C PHE A 24 9.61 13.71 -2.80
N GLY A 25 9.97 13.15 -1.63
CA GLY A 25 9.47 13.59 -0.33
C GLY A 25 7.96 13.37 -0.13
N VAL A 26 7.37 12.39 -0.82
CA VAL A 26 5.95 12.07 -0.74
C VAL A 26 5.70 11.07 0.39
N ALA A 27 4.91 11.47 1.38
CA ALA A 27 4.52 10.58 2.48
C ALA A 27 3.75 9.34 1.97
N TYR A 28 4.12 8.17 2.48
CA TYR A 28 3.53 6.90 2.09
C TYR A 28 3.31 5.95 3.27
N GLU A 29 2.49 4.92 3.05
CA GLU A 29 2.43 3.74 3.89
C GLU A 29 2.61 2.49 3.03
N ALA A 30 3.31 1.47 3.55
CA ALA A 30 3.47 0.18 2.89
C ALA A 30 2.84 -0.94 3.75
N ARG A 31 1.99 -1.78 3.16
CA ARG A 31 1.29 -2.86 3.88
C ARG A 31 1.21 -4.15 3.08
N VAL A 32 1.29 -5.28 3.76
CA VAL A 32 0.97 -6.61 3.18
C VAL A 32 -0.51 -6.89 3.41
N ILE A 33 -1.32 -6.79 2.35
CA ILE A 33 -2.76 -7.05 2.38
C ILE A 33 -3.11 -7.93 1.18
N SER A 34 -3.43 -9.20 1.44
CA SER A 34 -3.68 -10.19 0.40
C SER A 34 -5.17 -10.27 0.07
N ALA A 35 -5.53 -9.96 -1.18
CA ALA A 35 -6.92 -10.09 -1.65
C ALA A 35 -7.52 -11.48 -1.42
N HIS A 36 -6.73 -12.53 -1.62
CA HIS A 36 -7.19 -13.92 -1.53
C HIS A 36 -7.20 -14.48 -0.11
N ARG A 37 -6.33 -14.00 0.77
CA ARG A 37 -6.16 -14.54 2.13
C ARG A 37 -6.81 -13.68 3.20
N MET A 38 -6.92 -12.38 2.94
CA MET A 38 -7.44 -11.36 3.86
C MET A 38 -8.39 -10.42 3.09
N PRO A 39 -9.48 -10.94 2.50
CA PRO A 39 -10.40 -10.13 1.68
C PRO A 39 -11.12 -9.03 2.47
N GLN A 40 -11.39 -9.25 3.77
CA GLN A 40 -12.00 -8.24 4.64
C GLN A 40 -11.04 -7.08 4.87
N ASP A 41 -9.79 -7.35 5.28
CA ASP A 41 -8.75 -6.32 5.45
C ASP A 41 -8.52 -5.50 4.17
N MET A 42 -8.57 -6.15 2.99
CA MET A 42 -8.47 -5.44 1.70
C MET A 42 -9.66 -4.50 1.49
N ALA A 43 -10.88 -4.96 1.75
CA ALA A 43 -12.08 -4.14 1.61
C ALA A 43 -12.07 -2.97 2.60
N GLU A 44 -11.70 -3.21 3.85
CA GLU A 44 -11.61 -2.19 4.90
C GLU A 44 -10.53 -1.15 4.58
N TYR A 45 -9.35 -1.59 4.14
CA TYR A 45 -8.28 -0.68 3.72
C TYR A 45 -8.73 0.24 2.60
N GLY A 46 -9.36 -0.31 1.55
CA GLY A 46 -9.89 0.45 0.43
C GLY A 46 -10.99 1.43 0.84
N ALA A 47 -11.93 0.99 1.67
CA ALA A 47 -13.05 1.82 2.15
C ALA A 47 -12.58 3.00 3.01
N ALA A 48 -11.57 2.79 3.87
CA ALA A 48 -11.04 3.83 4.75
C ALA A 48 -9.98 4.73 4.09
N ALA A 49 -9.40 4.34 2.94
CA ALA A 49 -8.25 5.00 2.33
C ALA A 49 -8.44 6.51 2.14
N HIS A 50 -9.57 6.92 1.55
CA HIS A 50 -9.85 8.33 1.29
C HIS A 50 -10.01 9.14 2.59
N GLN A 51 -10.74 8.58 3.57
CA GLN A 51 -10.95 9.23 4.88
C GLN A 51 -9.64 9.41 5.65
N ARG A 52 -8.68 8.51 5.45
CA ARG A 52 -7.32 8.56 6.00
C ARG A 52 -6.41 9.54 5.25
N GLY A 53 -6.92 10.25 4.24
CA GLY A 53 -6.16 11.23 3.45
C GLY A 53 -5.29 10.63 2.36
N LEU A 54 -5.42 9.33 2.04
CA LEU A 54 -4.69 8.74 0.92
C LEU A 54 -5.22 9.32 -0.40
N ARG A 55 -4.28 9.74 -1.25
CA ARG A 55 -4.56 10.34 -2.57
C ARG A 55 -4.42 9.33 -3.73
N GLY A 56 -3.87 8.15 -3.45
CA GLY A 56 -3.69 7.04 -4.38
C GLY A 56 -3.18 5.80 -3.63
N ILE A 57 -3.41 4.63 -4.23
CA ILE A 57 -2.99 3.29 -3.77
C ILE A 57 -2.30 2.61 -4.95
#